data_AF-A0A1G3A3W8-F1
#
_entry.id   AF-A0A1G3A3W8-F1
#
_cell.length_a   1.000
_cell.length_b   1.000
_cell.length_c   1.000
_cell.angle_alpha   90.00
_cell.angle_beta   90.00
_cell.angle_gamma   90.00
#
_symmetry.space_group_name_H-M   'P 1'
#
loop_
_entity.id
_entity.type
_entity.pdbx_description
1 polymer ?
#
loop_
_entity_poly.entity_id
_entity_poly.type
_entity_poly.pdbx_seq_one_letter_code
_entity_poly.pdbx_strand_id
1 'polypeptide(L)'
;MRERAGKMSHSPNAKERIEYAWNYFQLHAGQRMSLFNFFVVISALLTGGLATSIRNDNEFEHAIIRILLGVGLMITSFVFWKLDQRVRYLIKHAENALKKMEHCFLIENESQDNSSALFLAEEEQTVKFPRAQLWKFWEWHMYYSKCFGVVYITFAAIGFLGVVLAVCRLLCPCL
;
A
#
# COMPACT_ATOMS: atom_id res chain seq x y z
N MET A 1 -21.30 50.72 22.08
CA MET A 1 -21.02 49.27 22.01
C MET A 1 -20.89 48.85 20.54
N ARG A 2 -20.02 49.44 19.71
CA ARG A 2 -18.61 49.08 19.41
C ARG A 2 -18.09 47.73 19.94
N GLU A 3 -18.48 46.65 19.27
CA GLU A 3 -17.67 45.46 18.96
C GLU A 3 -18.17 45.00 17.56
N ARG A 4 -17.64 45.40 16.39
CA ARG A 4 -16.34 45.03 15.76
C ARG A 4 -15.74 43.77 16.38
N ALA A 5 -15.32 42.75 15.66
CA ALA A 5 -15.15 42.51 14.24
C ALA A 5 -14.69 41.05 14.12
N GLY A 6 -14.80 40.47 12.93
CA GLY A 6 -13.93 39.35 12.57
C GLY A 6 -14.47 37.96 12.87
N LYS A 7 -15.58 37.58 12.24
CA LYS A 7 -15.56 36.26 11.58
C LYS A 7 -14.59 36.37 10.42
N MET A 8 -13.30 36.35 10.75
CA MET A 8 -12.24 36.16 9.80
C MET A 8 -12.44 34.72 9.32
N SER A 9 -13.02 34.56 8.13
CA SER A 9 -12.76 33.37 7.34
C SER A 9 -11.25 33.34 7.18
N HIS A 10 -10.57 32.65 8.10
CA HIS A 10 -9.13 32.48 8.07
C HIS A 10 -8.86 31.62 6.84
N SER A 11 -8.80 32.27 5.67
CA SER A 11 -8.27 31.66 4.46
C SER A 11 -6.85 31.28 4.85
N PRO A 12 -6.56 29.98 5.03
CA PRO A 12 -5.28 29.55 5.55
C PRO A 12 -4.20 30.12 4.64
N ASN A 13 -3.16 30.70 5.21
CA ASN A 13 -2.07 31.28 4.42
C ASN A 13 -1.52 30.20 3.49
N ALA A 14 -1.05 30.58 2.31
CA ALA A 14 -0.69 29.60 1.28
C ALA A 14 0.37 28.58 1.76
N LYS A 15 1.22 28.97 2.72
CA LYS A 15 2.15 28.10 3.44
C LYS A 15 1.46 27.05 4.35
N GLU A 16 0.45 27.45 5.12
CA GLU A 16 -0.31 26.55 6.00
C GLU A 16 -1.02 25.46 5.21
N ARG A 17 -1.50 25.78 3.99
CA ARG A 17 -2.16 24.83 3.10
C ARG A 17 -1.20 23.77 2.57
N ILE A 18 0.03 24.17 2.21
CA ILE A 18 1.09 23.24 1.78
C ILE A 18 1.50 22.35 2.96
N GLU A 19 1.74 22.93 4.13
CA GLU A 19 2.14 22.19 5.32
C GLU A 19 1.07 21.18 5.74
N TYR A 20 -0.20 21.56 5.68
CA TYR A 20 -1.32 20.63 5.90
C TYR A 20 -1.32 19.48 4.89
N ALA A 21 -1.16 19.77 3.59
CA ALA A 21 -1.14 18.75 2.54
C ALA A 21 0.08 17.80 2.68
N TRP A 22 1.25 18.34 3.05
CA TRP A 22 2.45 17.56 3.33
C TRP A 22 2.29 16.65 4.54
N ASN A 23 1.77 17.18 5.65
CA ASN A 23 1.48 16.38 6.84
C ASN A 23 0.48 15.25 6.55
N TYR A 24 -0.55 15.53 5.75
CA TYR A 24 -1.51 14.54 5.30
C TYR A 24 -0.85 13.43 4.44
N PHE A 25 0.00 13.81 3.48
CA PHE A 25 0.79 12.87 2.68
C PHE A 25 1.69 11.99 3.56
N GLN A 26 2.48 12.61 4.45
CA GLN A 26 3.42 11.93 5.33
C GLN A 26 2.70 10.94 6.28
N LEU A 27 1.55 11.33 6.83
CA LEU A 27 0.72 10.47 7.66
C LEU A 27 0.29 9.21 6.90
N HIS A 28 -0.23 9.36 5.68
CA HIS A 28 -0.71 8.21 4.89
C HIS A 28 0.43 7.35 4.33
N ALA A 29 1.58 7.96 3.99
CA ALA A 29 2.79 7.22 3.63
C ALA A 29 3.28 6.35 4.81
N GLY A 30 3.30 6.91 6.03
CA GLY A 30 3.64 6.16 7.24
C GLY A 30 2.65 5.03 7.54
N GLN A 31 1.34 5.28 7.40
CA GLN A 31 0.31 4.25 7.57
C GLN A 31 0.52 3.04 6.66
N ARG A 32 0.93 3.26 5.41
CA ARG A 32 1.20 2.19 4.45
C ARG A 32 2.36 1.28 4.92
N MET A 33 3.43 1.86 5.44
CA MET A 33 4.58 1.11 5.94
C MET A 33 4.20 0.27 7.17
N SER A 34 3.47 0.86 8.12
CA SER A 34 2.99 0.15 9.31
C SER A 34 2.04 -1.00 8.97
N LEU A 35 1.09 -0.79 8.07
CA LEU A 35 0.17 -1.85 7.60
C LEU A 35 0.93 -3.01 6.96
N PHE A 36 1.96 -2.72 6.17
CA PHE A 36 2.79 -3.77 5.60
C PHE A 36 3.55 -4.57 6.66
N ASN A 37 4.15 -3.89 7.65
CA ASN A 37 4.84 -4.57 8.74
C ASN A 37 3.91 -5.50 9.53
N PHE A 38 2.70 -5.04 9.87
CA PHE A 38 1.70 -5.88 10.53
C PHE A 38 1.29 -7.08 9.67
N PHE A 39 1.12 -6.88 8.36
CA PHE A 39 0.83 -7.97 7.44
C PHE A 39 1.92 -9.05 7.45
N VAL A 40 3.19 -8.65 7.36
CA VAL A 40 4.32 -9.59 7.36
C VAL A 40 4.38 -10.40 8.65
N VAL A 41 4.18 -9.76 9.80
CA VAL A 41 4.17 -10.45 11.10
C VAL A 41 3.01 -11.45 11.19
N ILE A 42 1.78 -11.04 10.86
CA ILE A 42 0.60 -11.91 10.92
C ILE A 42 0.72 -13.07 9.92
N SER A 43 1.14 -12.79 8.68
CA SER A 43 1.32 -13.80 7.65
C SER A 43 2.43 -14.80 7.99
N ALA A 44 3.52 -14.35 8.60
CA ALA A 44 4.58 -15.23 9.10
C ALA A 44 4.07 -16.16 10.22
N LEU A 45 3.30 -15.63 11.18
CA LEU A 45 2.68 -16.42 12.25
C LEU A 45 1.71 -17.47 11.69
N LEU A 46 0.82 -17.08 10.78
CA LEU A 46 -0.14 -17.98 10.15
C LEU A 46 0.55 -19.05 9.30
N THR A 47 1.59 -18.67 8.55
CA THR A 47 2.37 -19.60 7.72
C THR A 47 3.15 -20.58 8.60
N GLY A 48 3.74 -20.12 9.70
CA GLY A 48 4.42 -20.99 10.68
C GLY A 48 3.46 -21.97 11.36
N GLY A 49 2.27 -21.50 11.72
CA GLY A 49 1.20 -22.37 12.24
C GLY A 49 0.77 -23.41 11.22
N LEU A 50 0.59 -23.02 9.96
CA LEU A 50 0.24 -23.93 8.86
C LEU A 50 1.32 -24.99 8.63
N ALA A 51 2.60 -24.57 8.61
CA ALA A 51 3.73 -25.49 8.45
C ALA A 51 3.84 -26.49 9.60
N THR A 52 3.61 -26.05 10.84
CA THR A 52 3.62 -26.91 12.02
C THR A 52 2.47 -27.91 11.97
N SER A 53 1.28 -27.46 11.57
CA SER A 53 0.11 -28.34 11.47
C SER A 53 0.20 -29.38 10.35
N ILE A 54 1.07 -29.19 9.35
CA ILE A 54 1.35 -30.18 8.30
C ILE A 54 2.26 -31.31 8.82
N ARG A 55 3.11 -31.03 9.81
CA ARG A 55 4.09 -31.98 10.37
C ARG A 55 3.51 -33.02 11.33
N ASN A 56 2.32 -32.78 11.86
CA ASN A 56 1.70 -33.69 12.83
C ASN A 56 0.80 -34.71 12.10
N ASP A 57 0.96 -35.99 12.43
CA ASP A 57 0.33 -37.13 11.72
C ASP A 57 -1.14 -37.41 12.10
N ASN A 58 -1.71 -36.72 13.10
CA ASN A 58 -3.13 -36.92 13.44
C ASN A 58 -4.04 -36.31 12.36
N GLU A 59 -4.58 -37.15 11.49
CA GLU A 59 -5.14 -36.72 10.20
C GLU A 59 -6.42 -35.86 10.31
N PHE A 60 -7.32 -36.16 11.25
CA PHE A 60 -8.64 -35.52 11.28
C PHE A 60 -8.67 -34.19 12.04
N GLU A 61 -8.17 -34.12 13.28
CA GLU A 61 -8.22 -32.89 14.08
C GLU A 61 -7.33 -31.78 13.49
N HIS A 62 -6.18 -32.16 12.92
CA HIS A 62 -5.27 -31.20 12.31
C HIS A 62 -5.75 -30.72 10.93
N ALA A 63 -6.60 -31.48 10.22
CA ALA A 63 -7.16 -31.01 8.95
C ALA A 63 -8.04 -29.76 9.14
N ILE A 64 -8.86 -29.73 10.20
CA ILE A 64 -9.70 -28.56 10.53
C ILE A 64 -8.83 -27.34 10.84
N ILE A 65 -7.77 -27.52 11.65
CA ILE A 65 -6.83 -26.45 11.99
C ILE A 65 -6.10 -25.93 10.75
N ARG A 66 -5.68 -26.81 9.83
CA ARG A 66 -5.05 -26.41 8.56
C ARG A 66 -5.98 -25.60 7.68
N ILE A 67 -7.25 -26.00 7.56
CA ILE A 67 -8.25 -25.25 6.79
C ILE A 67 -8.46 -23.87 7.44
N LEU A 68 -8.60 -23.82 8.76
CA LEU A 68 -8.80 -22.56 9.49
C LEU A 68 -7.61 -21.60 9.30
N LEU A 69 -6.39 -22.09 9.41
CA LEU A 69 -5.17 -21.30 9.22
C LEU A 69 -4.99 -20.85 7.76
N GLY A 70 -5.26 -21.74 6.79
CA GLY A 70 -5.18 -21.43 5.36
C GLY A 70 -6.22 -20.39 4.92
N VAL A 71 -7.48 -20.56 5.35
CA VAL A 71 -8.56 -19.58 5.13
C VAL A 71 -8.24 -18.26 5.84
N GLY A 72 -7.73 -18.31 7.08
CA GLY A 72 -7.26 -17.13 7.80
C GLY A 72 -6.17 -16.36 7.04
N LEU A 73 -5.22 -17.07 6.43
CA LEU A 73 -4.16 -16.46 5.62
C LEU A 73 -4.73 -15.81 4.34
N MET A 74 -5.71 -16.44 3.69
CA MET A 74 -6.40 -15.85 2.53
C MET A 74 -7.19 -14.59 2.91
N ILE A 75 -7.97 -14.64 4.00
CA ILE A 75 -8.77 -13.50 4.48
C ILE A 75 -7.86 -12.34 4.86
N THR A 76 -6.81 -12.61 5.65
CA THR A 76 -5.86 -11.57 6.05
C THR A 76 -5.19 -10.93 4.83
N SER A 77 -4.72 -11.73 3.87
CA SER A 77 -4.18 -11.20 2.61
C SER A 77 -5.18 -10.31 1.86
N PHE A 78 -6.42 -10.74 1.73
CA PHE A 78 -7.46 -9.96 1.04
C PHE A 78 -7.78 -8.64 1.75
N VAL A 79 -7.93 -8.66 3.08
CA VAL A 79 -8.23 -7.47 3.88
C VAL A 79 -7.08 -6.46 3.81
N PHE A 80 -5.84 -6.91 3.99
CA PHE A 80 -4.67 -6.04 3.91
C PHE A 80 -4.46 -5.49 2.50
N TRP A 81 -4.69 -6.29 1.45
CA TRP A 81 -4.65 -5.80 0.07
C TRP A 81 -5.65 -4.66 -0.14
N LYS A 82 -6.88 -4.80 0.33
CA LYS A 82 -7.91 -3.76 0.19
C LYS A 82 -7.58 -2.49 1.00
N LEU A 83 -7.02 -2.64 2.20
CA LEU A 83 -6.55 -1.52 3.01
C LEU A 83 -5.41 -0.75 2.32
N ASP A 84 -4.42 -1.47 1.79
CA ASP A 84 -3.29 -0.87 1.08
C ASP A 84 -3.72 -0.14 -0.21
N GLN A 85 -4.70 -0.68 -0.97
CA GLN A 85 -5.30 0.05 -2.10
C GLN A 85 -5.93 1.38 -1.67
N ARG A 86 -6.65 1.40 -0.55
CA ARG A 86 -7.26 2.62 -0.03
C ARG A 86 -6.20 3.66 0.35
N VAL A 87 -5.16 3.26 1.06
CA VAL A 87 -4.08 4.17 1.47
C VAL A 87 -3.36 4.75 0.25
N ARG A 88 -3.11 3.95 -0.79
CA ARG A 88 -2.54 4.44 -2.06
C ARG A 88 -3.40 5.49 -2.73
N TYR A 89 -4.73 5.33 -2.70
CA TYR A 89 -5.64 6.32 -3.26
C TYR A 89 -5.52 7.65 -2.51
N LEU A 90 -5.44 7.63 -1.18
CA LEU A 90 -5.28 8.85 -0.37
C LEU A 90 -3.93 9.53 -0.63
N ILE A 91 -2.84 8.75 -0.74
CA ILE A 91 -1.50 9.28 -1.06
C ILE A 91 -1.53 9.98 -2.42
N LYS A 92 -2.08 9.35 -3.46
CA LYS A 92 -2.19 9.97 -4.80
C LYS A 92 -3.07 11.22 -4.80
N HIS A 93 -4.10 11.25 -3.95
CA HIS A 93 -4.94 12.42 -3.80
C HIS A 93 -4.16 13.58 -3.15
N ALA A 94 -3.38 13.30 -2.12
CA ALA A 94 -2.51 14.26 -1.45
C ALA A 94 -1.43 14.81 -2.41
N GLU A 95 -0.79 13.92 -3.17
CA GLU A 95 0.20 14.26 -4.19
C GLU A 95 -0.39 15.20 -5.24
N ASN A 96 -1.58 14.89 -5.76
CA ASN A 96 -2.25 15.76 -6.74
C ASN A 96 -2.66 17.12 -6.15
N ALA A 97 -3.01 17.17 -4.86
CA ALA A 97 -3.28 18.44 -4.17
C ALA A 97 -2.01 19.29 -4.02
N LEU A 98 -0.89 18.67 -3.63
CA LEU A 98 0.42 19.30 -3.54
C LEU A 98 0.88 19.83 -4.90
N LYS A 99 0.78 19.02 -5.97
CA LYS A 99 1.12 19.44 -7.34
C LYS A 99 0.33 20.68 -7.80
N LYS A 100 -0.98 20.73 -7.53
CA LYS A 100 -1.81 21.89 -7.86
C LYS A 100 -1.38 23.14 -7.08
N MET A 101 -0.98 22.98 -5.82
CA MET A 101 -0.49 24.09 -5.02
C MET A 101 0.86 24.58 -5.53
N GLU A 102 1.82 23.69 -5.81
CA GLU A 102 3.12 24.05 -6.40
C GLU A 102 2.95 24.78 -7.74
N HIS A 103 2.08 24.30 -8.61
CA HIS A 103 1.82 24.94 -9.91
C HIS A 103 1.26 26.37 -9.76
N CYS A 104 0.37 26.61 -8.79
CA CYS A 104 -0.10 27.97 -8.50
C CYS A 104 1.03 28.88 -7.97
N PHE A 105 1.91 28.35 -7.11
CA PHE A 105 3.03 29.10 -6.56
C PHE A 105 4.11 29.47 -7.59
N LEU A 106 4.37 28.58 -8.55
CA LEU A 106 5.32 28.81 -9.65
C LEU A 106 4.81 29.86 -10.64
N ILE A 107 3.50 29.87 -10.95
CA ILE A 107 2.89 30.89 -11.81
C ILE A 107 2.99 32.28 -11.18
N GLU A 108 2.89 32.37 -9.85
CA GLU A 108 2.92 33.65 -9.12
C GLU A 108 4.36 34.19 -8.90
N ASN A 109 5.39 33.32 -8.98
CA ASN A 109 6.80 33.67 -8.75
C ASN A 109 7.67 33.28 -9.96
N GLU A 110 7.46 33.95 -11.09
CA GLU A 110 8.11 33.69 -12.39
C GLU A 110 9.66 33.79 -12.38
N SER A 111 10.29 34.27 -11.29
CA SER A 111 11.71 34.66 -11.30
C SER A 111 12.59 34.10 -10.18
N GLN A 112 12.13 33.23 -9.28
CA GLN A 112 13.01 32.72 -8.23
C GLN A 112 12.81 31.25 -7.87
N ASP A 113 13.74 30.45 -8.40
CA ASP A 113 14.15 29.12 -7.96
C ASP A 113 13.17 27.95 -8.21
N ASN A 114 13.29 27.38 -9.42
CA ASN A 114 12.72 26.08 -9.84
C ASN A 114 13.14 24.89 -8.95
N SER A 115 14.02 25.09 -7.97
CA SER A 115 14.59 24.03 -7.13
C SER A 115 13.67 23.55 -6.00
N SER A 116 12.52 24.19 -5.78
CA SER A 116 11.56 23.83 -4.72
C SER A 116 10.35 23.00 -5.19
N ALA A 117 10.18 22.79 -6.50
CA ALA A 117 9.06 22.02 -7.07
C ALA A 117 9.43 20.53 -7.22
N LEU A 118 9.55 19.83 -6.10
CA LEU A 118 10.00 18.43 -6.04
C LEU A 118 9.10 17.50 -6.88
N PHE A 119 7.78 17.69 -6.83
CA PHE A 119 6.82 16.81 -7.51
C PHE A 119 6.69 17.09 -9.02
N LEU A 120 6.89 18.33 -9.45
CA LEU A 120 6.93 18.70 -10.87
C LEU A 120 8.24 18.28 -11.54
N ALA A 121 9.36 18.40 -10.82
CA ALA A 121 10.66 17.90 -11.29
C ALA A 121 10.65 16.36 -11.49
N GLU A 122 9.97 15.63 -10.60
CA GLU A 122 9.82 14.17 -10.71
C GLU A 122 8.98 13.77 -11.94
N GLU A 123 7.93 14.54 -12.27
CA GLU A 123 7.09 14.34 -13.47
C GLU A 123 7.83 14.68 -14.77
N GLU A 124 8.61 15.76 -14.79
CA GLU A 124 9.41 16.14 -15.96
C GLU A 124 10.51 15.11 -16.24
N GLN A 125 11.09 14.51 -15.20
CA GLN A 125 12.05 13.41 -15.33
C GLN A 125 11.37 12.11 -15.81
N THR A 126 10.14 11.81 -15.38
CA THR A 126 9.44 10.59 -15.84
C THR A 126 9.01 10.67 -17.31
N VAL A 127 8.71 11.86 -17.84
CA VAL A 127 8.32 12.05 -19.25
C VAL A 127 9.53 12.03 -20.19
N LYS A 128 10.74 12.38 -19.70
CA LYS A 128 11.96 12.45 -20.51
C LYS A 128 12.63 11.10 -20.80
N PHE A 129 12.19 9.99 -20.23
CA PHE A 129 12.69 8.67 -20.63
C PHE A 129 12.01 8.23 -21.94
N PRO A 130 12.74 8.21 -23.08
CA PRO A 130 12.18 7.75 -24.33
C PRO A 130 11.86 6.26 -24.20
N ARG A 131 10.58 5.96 -24.40
CA ARG A 131 9.91 4.65 -24.35
C ARG A 131 10.52 3.69 -25.38
N ALA A 132 11.75 3.22 -25.18
CA ALA A 132 12.41 2.25 -26.03
C ALA A 132 11.78 0.87 -25.81
N GLN A 133 11.02 0.44 -26.81
CA GLN A 133 10.05 -0.64 -26.80
C GLN A 133 10.60 -2.06 -26.54
N LEU A 134 11.91 -2.24 -26.37
CA LEU A 134 12.56 -3.56 -26.40
C LEU A 134 13.31 -3.98 -25.12
N TRP A 135 13.42 -3.14 -24.09
CA TRP A 135 14.03 -3.51 -22.80
C TRP A 135 13.00 -3.61 -21.65
N LYS A 136 11.76 -3.98 -22.00
CA LYS A 136 10.59 -4.11 -21.09
C LYS A 136 10.77 -5.08 -19.91
N PHE A 137 11.77 -5.97 -19.94
CA PHE A 137 11.96 -6.98 -18.91
C PHE A 137 12.91 -6.53 -17.79
N TRP A 138 13.84 -5.59 -18.08
CA TRP A 138 14.90 -5.21 -17.14
C TRP A 138 14.74 -3.81 -16.54
N GLU A 139 13.96 -2.92 -17.19
CA GLU A 139 13.49 -1.68 -16.56
C GLU A 139 12.25 -1.94 -15.69
N TRP A 140 12.38 -2.92 -14.80
CA TRP A 140 11.55 -3.04 -13.60
C TRP A 140 11.85 -1.84 -12.68
N HIS A 141 11.46 -0.64 -13.09
CA HIS A 141 10.76 0.24 -12.16
C HIS A 141 9.45 -0.46 -11.84
N MET A 142 9.54 -1.56 -11.08
CA MET A 142 8.42 -2.06 -10.34
C MET A 142 8.01 -0.91 -9.44
N TYR A 143 6.96 -0.23 -9.89
CA TYR A 143 6.10 0.60 -9.07
C TYR A 143 6.08 -0.06 -7.70
N TYR A 144 6.64 0.60 -6.68
CA TYR A 144 6.77 0.06 -5.32
C TYR A 144 5.46 -0.63 -4.87
N SER A 145 4.33 -0.05 -5.27
CA SER A 145 2.96 -0.54 -5.13
C SER A 145 2.64 -1.92 -5.76
N LYS A 146 3.24 -2.29 -6.89
CA LYS A 146 3.02 -3.60 -7.52
C LYS A 146 3.72 -4.73 -6.74
N CYS A 147 4.92 -4.50 -6.20
CA CYS A 147 5.62 -5.47 -5.35
C CYS A 147 4.76 -5.93 -4.17
N PHE A 148 4.17 -5.00 -3.42
CA PHE A 148 3.28 -5.36 -2.30
C PHE A 148 2.06 -6.17 -2.76
N GLY A 149 1.48 -5.82 -3.91
CA GLY A 149 0.36 -6.57 -4.49
C GLY A 149 0.74 -8.03 -4.76
N VAL A 150 1.93 -8.26 -5.32
CA VAL A 150 2.46 -9.60 -5.56
C VAL A 150 2.63 -10.36 -4.23
N VAL A 151 3.16 -9.72 -3.20
CA VAL A 151 3.33 -10.33 -1.88
C VAL A 151 1.98 -10.81 -1.29
N TYR A 152 0.93 -9.99 -1.37
CA TYR A 152 -0.40 -10.43 -0.92
C TYR A 152 -0.88 -11.66 -1.70
N ILE A 153 -0.73 -11.65 -3.02
CA ILE A 153 -1.14 -12.77 -3.88
C ILE A 153 -0.35 -14.05 -3.55
N THR A 154 0.95 -13.96 -3.31
CA THR A 154 1.77 -15.12 -2.96
C THR A 154 1.33 -15.76 -1.64
N PHE A 155 1.05 -14.96 -0.61
CA PHE A 155 0.56 -15.50 0.67
C PHE A 155 -0.87 -16.06 0.54
N ALA A 156 -1.73 -15.44 -0.28
CA ALA A 156 -3.06 -15.99 -0.56
C ALA A 156 -2.97 -17.34 -1.30
N ALA A 157 -2.04 -17.47 -2.25
CA ALA A 157 -1.80 -18.73 -2.96
C ALA A 157 -1.25 -19.82 -2.04
N ILE A 158 -0.35 -19.49 -1.11
CA ILE A 158 0.13 -20.42 -0.07
C ILE A 158 -1.03 -20.89 0.81
N GLY A 159 -1.91 -19.97 1.25
CA GLY A 159 -3.10 -20.30 2.03
C GLY A 159 -4.05 -21.23 1.27
N PHE A 160 -4.30 -20.92 -0.01
CA PHE A 160 -5.13 -21.74 -0.89
C PHE A 160 -4.55 -23.16 -1.08
N LEU A 161 -3.26 -23.28 -1.38
CA LEU A 161 -2.57 -24.57 -1.48
C LEU A 161 -2.67 -25.36 -0.17
N GLY A 162 -2.53 -24.69 0.98
CA GLY A 162 -2.69 -25.30 2.30
C GLY A 162 -4.08 -25.91 2.52
N VAL A 163 -5.13 -25.20 2.11
CA VAL A 163 -6.53 -25.67 2.18
C VAL A 163 -6.75 -26.83 1.21
N VAL A 164 -6.30 -26.72 -0.05
CA VAL A 164 -6.44 -27.78 -1.05
C VAL A 164 -5.77 -29.06 -0.57
N LEU A 165 -4.55 -29.00 -0.04
CA LEU A 165 -3.86 -30.16 0.51
C LEU A 165 -4.60 -30.77 1.72
N ALA A 166 -5.23 -29.96 2.57
CA ALA A 166 -6.00 -30.46 3.70
C ALA A 166 -7.28 -31.17 3.23
N VAL A 167 -7.98 -30.60 2.25
CA VAL A 167 -9.20 -31.18 1.65
C VAL A 167 -8.87 -32.46 0.88
N CYS A 168 -7.77 -32.50 0.13
CA CYS A 168 -7.29 -33.70 -0.56
C CYS A 168 -6.99 -34.84 0.42
N ARG A 169 -6.30 -34.56 1.54
CA ARG A 169 -6.05 -35.57 2.58
C ARG A 169 -7.34 -36.08 3.23
N LEU A 170 -8.32 -35.21 3.47
CA LEU A 170 -9.63 -35.62 4.01
C LEU A 170 -10.43 -36.50 3.03
N LEU A 171 -10.37 -36.21 1.72
CA LEU A 171 -11.11 -36.95 0.69
C LEU A 171 -10.42 -38.26 0.27
N CYS A 172 -9.10 -38.36 0.43
CA CYS A 172 -8.33 -39.54 0.05
C CYS A 172 -7.34 -39.90 1.17
N PRO A 173 -7.79 -40.56 2.25
CA PRO A 173 -6.94 -40.97 3.38
C PRO A 173 -5.95 -42.11 3.07
N CYS A 174 -5.72 -42.43 1.79
CA CYS A 174 -4.85 -43.53 1.35
C CYS A 174 -3.58 -43.07 0.61
N LEU A 175 -3.27 -41.76 0.58
CA LEU A 175 -2.05 -41.20 -0.03
C LEU A 175 -1.18 -40.46 0.98
#